data_AF-A0A3G3GXC6-F1
#
_entry.id   AF-A0A3G3GXC6-F1
#
_cell.length_a   1.000
_cell.length_b   1.000
_cell.length_c   1.000
_cell.angle_alpha   90.00
_cell.angle_beta   90.00
_cell.angle_gamma   90.00
#
_symmetry.space_group_name_H-M   'P 1'
#
loop_
_entity.id
_entity.type
_entity.pdbx_description
1 polymer ?
#
loop_
_entity_poly.entity_id
_entity_poly.type
_entity_poly.pdbx_seq_one_letter_code
_entity_poly.pdbx_strand_id
1 'polypeptide(L)'
;MRTTAMKTNDNRPPKSLNEATSKIQKKSDEMTAFYHYLNDKVTSCTDAAVMLNIPQKNLTRYKRELEKVGKLQVVKMQRCPHTGRWVQHITTDPKKFSPSSQYQIPFS
;
A
#
# COMPACT_ATOMS: atom_id res chain seq x y z
N MET A 1 -16.91 34.79 -33.64
CA MET A 1 -15.80 35.23 -32.75
C MET A 1 -15.31 34.01 -31.98
N ARG A 2 -14.10 33.52 -32.24
CA ARG A 2 -13.50 32.36 -31.55
C ARG A 2 -12.70 32.87 -30.35
N THR A 3 -13.06 32.46 -29.13
CA THR A 3 -12.30 32.76 -27.92
C THR A 3 -11.16 31.77 -27.77
N THR A 4 -9.93 32.26 -27.90
CA THR A 4 -8.70 31.48 -27.68
C THR A 4 -8.47 31.31 -26.18
N ALA A 5 -8.34 30.07 -25.71
CA ALA A 5 -7.97 29.75 -24.33
C ALA A 5 -6.54 30.25 -24.05
N MET A 6 -6.38 31.08 -23.02
CA MET A 6 -5.06 31.47 -22.51
C MET A 6 -4.42 30.29 -21.78
N LYS A 7 -3.26 29.83 -22.27
CA LYS A 7 -2.41 28.85 -21.59
C LYS A 7 -1.83 29.51 -20.33
N THR A 8 -2.14 28.96 -19.16
CA THR A 8 -1.50 29.35 -17.89
C THR A 8 -0.03 28.92 -17.92
N ASN A 9 0.87 29.89 -17.69
CA ASN A 9 2.30 29.67 -17.57
C ASN A 9 2.61 29.16 -16.15
N ASP A 10 2.70 27.84 -15.98
CA ASP A 10 3.08 27.23 -14.72
C ASP A 10 4.60 27.38 -14.47
N ASN A 11 5.02 28.54 -13.99
CA ASN A 11 6.39 28.79 -13.48
C ASN A 11 6.61 28.11 -12.10
N ARG A 12 6.43 26.78 -12.01
CA ARG A 12 6.83 26.04 -10.81
C ARG A 12 8.33 25.74 -10.90
N PRO A 13 9.17 26.20 -9.95
CA PRO A 13 10.59 25.89 -9.98
C PRO A 13 10.79 24.37 -9.98
N PRO A 14 11.74 23.84 -10.78
CA PRO A 14 12.01 22.41 -10.80
C PRO A 14 12.42 21.97 -9.39
N LYS A 15 11.70 20.97 -8.85
CA LYS A 15 12.07 20.32 -7.59
C LYS A 15 13.54 19.90 -7.67
N SER A 16 14.34 20.33 -6.70
CA SER A 16 15.77 19.99 -6.67
C SER A 16 15.98 18.47 -6.72
N LEU A 17 16.98 18.01 -7.48
CA LEU A 17 17.26 16.57 -7.65
C LEU A 17 17.38 15.82 -6.31
N ASN A 18 17.93 16.48 -5.29
CA ASN A 18 18.16 15.94 -3.96
C ASN A 18 16.84 15.65 -3.19
N GLU A 19 15.80 16.42 -3.49
CA GLU A 19 14.48 16.23 -2.88
C GLU A 19 13.71 15.05 -3.51
N ALA A 20 14.01 14.72 -4.77
CA ALA A 20 13.43 13.58 -5.45
C ALA A 20 14.07 12.27 -4.98
N THR A 21 15.41 12.21 -4.90
CA THR A 21 16.15 11.01 -4.47
C THR A 21 15.82 10.62 -3.03
N SER A 22 15.80 11.59 -2.11
CA SER A 22 15.44 11.34 -0.70
C SER A 22 14.01 10.83 -0.51
N LYS A 23 13.06 11.26 -1.36
CA LYS A 23 11.67 10.75 -1.33
C LYS A 23 11.55 9.33 -1.86
N ILE A 24 12.32 9.00 -2.90
CA ILE A 24 12.36 7.64 -3.45
C ILE A 24 12.91 6.67 -2.40
N GLN A 25 14.01 7.04 -1.73
CA GLN A 25 14.62 6.25 -0.66
C GLN A 25 13.62 5.97 0.47
N LYS A 26 12.92 6.99 0.95
CA LYS A 26 11.89 6.83 2.00
C LYS A 26 10.77 5.87 1.58
N LYS A 27 10.33 5.93 0.32
CA LYS A 27 9.30 5.02 -0.21
C LYS A 27 9.78 3.56 -0.22
N SER A 28 11.02 3.31 -0.65
CA SER A 28 11.57 1.95 -0.65
C SER A 28 11.73 1.39 0.76
N ASP A 29 12.12 2.22 1.71
CA ASP A 29 12.33 1.80 3.11
C ASP A 29 11.00 1.45 3.78
N GLU A 30 9.96 2.27 3.58
CA GLU A 30 8.60 2.00 4.06
C GLU A 30 8.02 0.69 3.50
N MET A 31 8.19 0.45 2.18
CA MET A 31 7.71 -0.78 1.54
C MET A 31 8.43 -2.01 2.08
N THR A 32 9.74 -1.90 2.29
CA THR A 32 10.56 -2.99 2.84
C THR A 32 10.17 -3.30 4.28
N ALA A 33 9.99 -2.26 5.12
CA ALA A 33 9.53 -2.42 6.50
C ALA A 33 8.14 -3.08 6.56
N PHE A 34 7.21 -2.66 5.70
CA PHE A 34 5.89 -3.27 5.62
C PHE A 34 5.95 -4.74 5.18
N TYR A 35 6.78 -5.06 4.18
CA TYR A 35 6.97 -6.44 3.71
C TYR A 35 7.50 -7.36 4.82
N HIS A 36 8.52 -6.93 5.56
CA HIS A 36 9.08 -7.71 6.68
C HIS A 36 8.09 -7.84 7.84
N TYR A 37 7.36 -6.77 8.16
CA TYR A 37 6.33 -6.79 9.20
C TYR A 37 5.23 -7.84 8.91
N LEU A 38 4.79 -7.92 7.66
CA LEU A 38 3.78 -8.89 7.22
C LEU A 38 4.29 -10.32 7.11
N ASN A 39 5.60 -10.52 7.06
CA ASN A 39 6.20 -11.86 7.02
C ASN A 39 6.13 -12.49 8.41
N ASP A 40 6.40 -11.69 9.44
CA ASP A 40 6.27 -12.11 10.82
C ASP A 40 4.79 -12.21 11.24
N LYS A 41 3.99 -11.19 10.92
CA LYS A 41 2.63 -11.02 11.47
C LYS A 41 1.52 -11.03 10.41
N VAL A 42 0.44 -11.74 10.71
CA VAL A 42 -0.81 -11.72 9.93
C VAL A 42 -1.71 -10.61 10.47
N THR A 43 -1.84 -9.50 9.74
CA THR A 43 -2.45 -8.26 10.27
C THR A 43 -3.21 -7.49 9.20
N SER A 44 -3.94 -6.45 9.59
CA SER A 44 -4.56 -5.52 8.64
C SER A 44 -3.64 -4.36 8.24
N CYS A 45 -3.94 -3.69 7.13
CA CYS A 45 -3.27 -2.44 6.75
C CYS A 45 -3.46 -1.32 7.78
N THR A 46 -4.62 -1.29 8.47
CA THR A 46 -4.90 -0.28 9.49
C THR A 46 -4.01 -0.49 10.70
N ASP A 47 -3.89 -1.74 11.18
CA ASP A 47 -3.04 -2.07 12.32
C ASP A 47 -1.56 -1.87 11.97
N ALA A 48 -1.14 -2.27 10.76
CA ALA A 48 0.23 -2.05 10.29
C ALA A 48 0.57 -0.55 10.18
N ALA A 49 -0.40 0.31 9.81
CA ALA A 49 -0.20 1.75 9.72
C ALA A 49 0.14 2.35 11.09
N VAL A 50 -0.57 1.91 12.13
CA VAL A 50 -0.31 2.33 13.51
C VAL A 50 1.05 1.80 13.98
N MET A 51 1.34 0.52 13.75
CA MET A 51 2.56 -0.13 14.25
C MET A 51 3.85 0.37 13.57
N LEU A 52 3.80 0.66 12.27
CA LEU A 52 4.96 1.14 11.51
C LEU A 52 5.04 2.67 11.47
N ASN A 53 4.03 3.37 12.00
CA ASN A 53 3.87 4.81 11.86
C ASN A 53 3.92 5.28 10.38
N ILE A 54 3.33 4.48 9.49
CA ILE A 54 3.26 4.77 8.04
C ILE A 54 1.81 5.10 7.69
N PRO A 55 1.53 6.17 6.92
CA PRO A 55 0.17 6.50 6.51
C PRO A 55 -0.52 5.32 5.81
N GLN A 56 -1.76 5.01 6.22
CA GLN A 56 -2.53 3.89 5.67
C GLN A 56 -2.63 3.93 4.13
N LYS A 57 -2.73 5.12 3.54
CA LYS A 57 -2.74 5.32 2.07
C LYS A 57 -1.50 4.79 1.36
N ASN A 58 -0.34 4.81 2.02
CA ASN A 58 0.90 4.26 1.48
C ASN A 58 0.85 2.74 1.58
N LEU A 59 0.43 2.20 2.74
CA LEU A 59 0.33 0.76 2.93
C LEU A 59 -0.69 0.10 1.99
N THR A 60 -1.84 0.73 1.71
CA THR A 60 -2.80 0.20 0.74
C THR A 60 -2.25 0.20 -0.69
N ARG A 61 -1.38 1.17 -1.03
CA ARG A 61 -0.62 1.16 -2.29
C ARG A 61 0.41 0.04 -2.33
N TYR A 62 1.24 -0.11 -1.29
CA TYR A 62 2.25 -1.17 -1.22
C TYR A 62 1.63 -2.56 -1.22
N LYS A 63 0.52 -2.74 -0.50
CA LYS A 63 -0.27 -3.98 -0.54
C LYS A 63 -0.62 -4.35 -1.98
N ARG A 64 -1.21 -3.41 -2.74
CA ARG A 64 -1.59 -3.66 -4.14
C ARG A 64 -0.39 -3.99 -5.03
N GLU A 65 0.76 -3.32 -4.81
CA GLU A 65 2.00 -3.64 -5.52
C GLU A 65 2.47 -5.07 -5.21
N LEU A 66 2.41 -5.50 -3.94
CA LEU A 66 2.79 -6.86 -3.50
C LEU A 66 1.83 -7.95 -3.99
N GLU A 67 0.52 -7.68 -4.01
CA GLU A 67 -0.50 -8.61 -4.54
C GLU A 67 -0.29 -8.86 -6.03
N LYS A 68 -0.01 -7.81 -6.81
CA LYS A 68 0.23 -7.92 -8.25
C LYS A 68 1.43 -8.81 -8.59
N VAL A 69 2.45 -8.83 -7.74
CA VAL A 69 3.65 -9.66 -7.93
C VAL A 69 3.58 -11.00 -7.18
N GLY A 70 2.43 -11.35 -6.59
CA GLY A 70 2.22 -12.61 -5.89
C GLY A 70 3.00 -12.76 -4.58
N LYS A 71 3.48 -11.65 -3.99
CA LYS A 71 4.27 -11.65 -2.75
C LYS A 71 3.44 -11.47 -1.48
N LEU A 72 2.13 -11.30 -1.61
CA LEU A 72 1.21 -11.06 -0.50
C LEU A 72 -0.12 -11.73 -0.79
N GLN A 73 -0.72 -12.32 0.24
CA GLN A 73 -2.04 -12.94 0.15
C GLN A 73 -2.93 -12.55 1.34
N VAL A 74 -4.24 -12.46 1.07
CA VAL A 74 -5.27 -12.38 2.11
C VAL A 74 -5.48 -13.77 2.71
N VAL A 75 -5.25 -13.90 4.01
CA VAL A 75 -5.37 -15.17 4.75
C VAL A 75 -6.79 -15.36 5.29
N LYS A 76 -7.41 -14.27 5.76
CA LYS A 76 -8.77 -14.28 6.30
C LYS A 76 -9.43 -12.91 6.23
N MET A 77 -10.76 -12.89 6.22
CA MET A 77 -11.57 -11.70 6.46
C MET A 77 -12.16 -11.76 7.86
N GLN A 78 -12.06 -10.67 8.61
CA GLN A 78 -12.58 -10.59 9.98
C GLN A 78 -13.21 -9.20 10.21
N ARG A 79 -14.21 -9.11 11.09
CA ARG A 79 -14.72 -7.82 11.56
C ARG A 79 -13.71 -7.19 12.53
N CYS A 80 -13.33 -5.95 12.28
CA CYS A 80 -12.49 -5.16 13.19
C CYS A 80 -13.25 -4.91 14.50
N PRO A 81 -12.68 -5.23 15.67
CA PRO A 81 -13.35 -5.04 16.95
C PRO A 81 -13.60 -3.56 17.28
N HIS A 82 -12.76 -2.65 16.77
CA HIS A 82 -12.87 -1.22 17.04
C HIS A 82 -13.89 -0.51 16.15
N THR A 83 -13.93 -0.85 14.86
CA THR A 83 -14.77 -0.13 13.87
C THR A 83 -16.00 -0.92 13.45
N GLY A 84 -16.08 -2.21 13.79
CA GLY A 84 -17.10 -3.12 13.31
C GLY A 84 -17.06 -3.37 11.80
N ARG A 85 -16.08 -2.86 11.04
CA ARG A 85 -16.01 -3.04 9.59
C ARG A 85 -15.29 -4.34 9.23
N TRP A 86 -15.58 -4.89 8.06
CA TRP A 86 -14.82 -6.02 7.52
C TRP A 86 -13.41 -5.58 7.14
N VAL A 87 -12.43 -6.36 7.57
CA VAL A 87 -11.01 -6.10 7.33
C VAL A 87 -10.34 -7.37 6.85
N GLN A 88 -9.40 -7.20 5.94
CA GLN A 88 -8.57 -8.27 5.43
C GLN A 88 -7.31 -8.40 6.26
N HIS A 89 -7.05 -9.62 6.72
CA HIS A 89 -5.76 -9.97 7.31
C HIS A 89 -4.86 -10.52 6.22
N ILE A 90 -3.70 -9.90 6.08
CA ILE A 90 -2.74 -10.12 5.02
C ILE A 90 -1.41 -10.59 5.59
N THR A 91 -0.66 -11.34 4.78
CA THR A 91 0.70 -11.78 5.10
C THR A 91 1.54 -11.89 3.83
N THR A 92 2.85 -11.79 4.00
CA THR A 92 3.84 -12.03 2.95
C THR A 92 4.60 -13.34 3.16
N ASP A 93 4.30 -14.08 4.24
CA ASP A 93 4.89 -15.39 4.53
C ASP A 93 4.25 -16.48 3.66
N PRO A 94 4.99 -17.08 2.71
CA PRO A 94 4.46 -18.09 1.81
C PRO A 94 3.95 -19.34 2.54
N LYS A 95 4.44 -19.62 3.75
CA LYS A 95 3.97 -20.78 4.55
C LYS A 95 2.55 -20.59 5.08
N LYS A 96 2.11 -19.33 5.21
CA LYS A 96 0.77 -18.96 5.69
C LYS A 96 -0.18 -18.67 4.53
N PHE A 97 0.27 -18.82 3.29
CA PHE A 97 -0.58 -18.65 2.12
C PHE A 97 -1.62 -19.76 2.10
N SER A 98 -2.89 -19.37 2.04
CA SER A 98 -3.98 -20.35 1.96
C SER A 98 -3.99 -20.96 0.56
N PRO A 99 -3.93 -22.29 0.41
CA PRO A 99 -4.02 -22.94 -0.89
C PRO A 99 -5.41 -22.77 -1.53
N SER A 100 -6.45 -22.53 -0.72
CA SER A 100 -7.79 -22.23 -1.22
C SER A 100 -7.90 -20.76 -1.58
N SER A 101 -8.20 -20.51 -2.86
CA SER A 101 -8.47 -19.20 -3.49
C SER A 101 -9.67 -18.44 -2.92
N GLN A 102 -10.26 -18.86 -1.79
CA GLN A 102 -11.52 -18.34 -1.27
C GLN A 102 -11.49 -16.85 -0.92
N TYR A 103 -10.30 -16.25 -0.81
CA TYR A 103 -10.10 -14.82 -0.59
C TYR A 103 -9.34 -14.11 -1.72
N GLN A 104 -9.06 -14.79 -2.83
CA GLN A 104 -8.57 -14.11 -4.04
C GLN A 104 -9.73 -13.33 -4.63
N ILE A 105 -9.70 -12.01 -4.47
CA ILE A 105 -10.65 -11.15 -5.18
C ILE A 105 -10.19 -11.12 -6.63
N PRO A 106 -11.03 -11.51 -7.61
CA PRO A 106 -10.69 -11.36 -9.02
C PRO A 106 -10.41 -9.88 -9.28
N PHE A 107 -9.26 -9.57 -9.88
CA PHE A 107 -8.94 -8.23 -10.32
C PHE A 107 -9.97 -7.82 -11.39
N SER A 108 -10.97 -7.00 -11.02
CA SER A 108 -11.87 -6.34 -11.98
C SER A 108 -11.21 -5.14 -12.63
#